data_AF-A0A836WC09-F1
#
_entry.id   AF-A0A836WC09-F1
#
_cell.length_a   1.000
_cell.length_b   1.000
_cell.length_c   1.000
_cell.angle_alpha   90.00
_cell.angle_beta   90.00
_cell.angle_gamma   90.00
#
_symmetry.space_group_name_H-M   'P 1'
#
loop_
_entity.id
_entity.type
_entity.pdbx_description
1 polymer ?
#
loop_
_entity_poly.entity_id
_entity_poly.type
_entity_poly.pdbx_seq_one_letter_code
_entity_poly.pdbx_strand_id
1 'polypeptide(L)'
;MRTGICDLPLHSGRTPRWLFERMVRLSRAIFEAIVEFYGPEEFLNRISDPVWFQVLGCILGFDWHSSGLTTTTGGALKLAINPIVQDFGIQVCGGKGAASRKTPMEIENHADRIGINPGPLIHASRLSAKVDNTALQDGYQLYHHLFIFSKDGGWAVIQQGMNAENHYARRYHWQSKIKRFTSNPHKGIIGRKEKNVLNLVDEMTEKTRADIVQVSKESPDKLIRHIPYLRFPSEHPIGDFTINQNFLRKVTIRIRESNPEGFENLLLTRGLGPKSLRAFALLAHLIIGSELSLRDPVTFSYAHGGKDGHPFPVNRKIYDQSIQFLEEVVRKSRIDFVEKDKIYNRFRKLVLT
;
A
#
# COMPACT_ATOMS: atom_id res chain seq x y z
N MET A 1 -10.88 20.02 15.92
CA MET A 1 -10.07 19.16 16.80
C MET A 1 -8.72 18.90 16.13
N ARG A 2 -7.59 19.03 16.83
CA ARG A 2 -6.27 18.61 16.32
C ARG A 2 -6.04 17.17 16.77
N THR A 3 -6.08 16.22 15.83
CA THR A 3 -5.78 14.80 16.06
C THR A 3 -4.26 14.60 16.20
N GLY A 4 -3.86 13.59 16.98
CA GLY A 4 -2.46 13.31 17.30
C GLY A 4 -1.62 12.92 16.08
N ILE A 5 -0.37 13.38 16.06
CA ILE A 5 0.60 13.14 14.99
C ILE A 5 1.67 12.18 15.52
N CYS A 6 2.03 11.17 14.73
CA CYS A 6 3.21 10.34 14.87
C CYS A 6 3.45 9.54 13.59
N ASP A 7 4.72 9.30 13.33
CA ASP A 7 5.25 8.91 12.02
C ASP A 7 5.90 7.51 12.10
N LEU A 8 6.26 6.89 10.96
CA LEU A 8 6.90 5.56 10.88
C LEU A 8 8.41 5.67 10.56
N PRO A 9 9.30 5.91 11.53
CA PRO A 9 10.72 6.14 11.25
C PRO A 9 11.41 4.94 10.57
N LEU A 10 12.37 5.22 9.69
CA LEU A 10 13.23 4.21 9.09
C LEU A 10 14.21 3.64 10.12
N HIS A 11 14.08 2.34 10.42
CA HIS A 11 15.00 1.64 11.32
C HIS A 11 15.97 0.74 10.55
N SER A 12 17.24 0.76 10.94
CA SER A 12 18.27 -0.19 10.50
C SER A 12 18.32 -1.39 11.46
N GLY A 13 18.26 -2.60 10.89
CA GLY A 13 18.29 -3.84 11.68
C GLY A 13 17.76 -5.05 10.90
N ARG A 14 18.03 -6.25 11.42
CA ARG A 14 17.41 -7.51 10.95
C ARG A 14 16.80 -8.23 12.15
N THR A 15 15.61 -8.79 11.95
CA THR A 15 14.96 -9.66 12.95
C THR A 15 15.85 -10.88 13.21
N PRO A 16 16.15 -11.23 14.48
CA PRO A 16 16.87 -12.45 14.81
C PRO A 16 16.14 -13.68 14.28
N ARG A 17 16.89 -14.66 13.75
CA ARG A 17 16.33 -15.87 13.13
C ARG A 17 15.37 -16.62 14.06
N TRP A 18 15.75 -16.80 15.33
CA TRP A 18 14.92 -17.47 16.35
C TRP A 18 13.57 -16.78 16.57
N LEU A 19 13.53 -15.45 16.49
CA LEU A 19 12.29 -14.68 16.63
C LEU A 19 11.45 -14.84 15.38
N PHE A 20 12.06 -14.72 14.20
CA PHE A 20 11.36 -14.88 12.93
C PHE A 20 10.76 -16.28 12.75
N GLU A 21 11.44 -17.35 13.18
CA GLU A 21 10.89 -18.71 13.18
C GLU A 21 9.65 -18.84 14.11
N ARG A 22 9.65 -18.15 15.26
CA ARG A 22 8.47 -18.03 16.13
C ARG A 22 7.36 -17.18 15.49
N MET A 23 7.71 -16.10 14.78
CA MET A 23 6.75 -15.29 14.02
C MET A 23 6.02 -16.12 12.97
N VAL A 24 6.72 -16.99 12.23
CA VAL A 24 6.11 -17.87 11.24
C VAL A 24 5.13 -18.84 11.91
N ARG A 25 5.53 -19.51 13.00
CA ARG A 25 4.65 -20.41 13.77
C ARG A 25 3.39 -19.71 14.29
N LEU A 26 3.53 -18.52 14.88
CA LEU A 26 2.40 -17.77 15.42
C LEU A 26 1.52 -17.15 14.32
N SER A 27 2.12 -16.66 13.23
CA SER A 27 1.38 -16.17 12.06
C SER A 27 0.50 -17.27 11.47
N ARG A 28 1.02 -18.50 11.39
CA ARG A 28 0.29 -19.68 10.93
C ARG A 28 -0.90 -19.98 11.84
N ALA A 29 -0.69 -20.12 13.14
CA ALA A 29 -1.77 -20.41 14.09
C ALA A 29 -2.87 -19.32 14.13
N ILE A 30 -2.49 -18.04 13.97
CA ILE A 30 -3.45 -16.92 13.86
C ILE A 30 -4.22 -16.99 12.54
N PHE A 31 -3.53 -17.25 11.42
CA PHE A 31 -4.14 -17.39 10.11
C PHE A 31 -5.13 -18.56 10.06
N GLU A 32 -4.69 -19.76 10.45
CA GLU A 32 -5.51 -20.99 10.49
C GLU A 32 -6.78 -20.72 11.31
N ALA A 33 -6.66 -20.18 12.53
CA ALA A 33 -7.82 -19.84 13.35
C ALA A 33 -8.77 -18.81 12.68
N ILE A 34 -8.26 -17.76 12.02
CA ILE A 34 -9.15 -16.78 11.36
C ILE A 34 -9.89 -17.43 10.19
N VAL A 35 -9.22 -18.25 9.38
CA VAL A 35 -9.87 -18.88 8.22
C VAL A 35 -10.81 -20.00 8.64
N GLU A 36 -10.49 -20.77 9.69
CA GLU A 36 -11.38 -21.79 10.27
C GLU A 36 -12.67 -21.17 10.86
N PHE A 37 -12.56 -20.05 11.60
CA PHE A 37 -13.73 -19.45 12.28
C PHE A 37 -14.53 -18.45 11.44
N TYR A 38 -13.92 -17.81 10.44
CA TYR A 38 -14.56 -16.71 9.69
C TYR A 38 -14.35 -16.77 8.17
N GLY A 39 -13.57 -17.74 7.67
CA GLY A 39 -13.33 -17.94 6.23
C GLY A 39 -12.24 -17.04 5.61
N PRO A 40 -11.85 -17.34 4.35
CA PRO A 40 -10.74 -16.67 3.65
C PRO A 40 -10.98 -15.17 3.44
N GLU A 41 -12.22 -14.79 3.11
CA GLU A 41 -12.58 -13.38 2.87
C GLU A 41 -12.50 -12.51 4.12
N GLU A 42 -12.75 -13.06 5.32
CA GLU A 42 -12.56 -12.30 6.56
C GLU A 42 -11.08 -12.13 6.90
N PHE A 43 -10.23 -13.10 6.58
CA PHE A 43 -8.78 -12.89 6.64
C PHE A 43 -8.34 -11.75 5.69
N LEU A 44 -8.86 -11.71 4.46
CA LEU A 44 -8.60 -10.60 3.53
C LEU A 44 -9.16 -9.26 4.01
N ASN A 45 -10.36 -9.23 4.62
CA ASN A 45 -10.91 -8.04 5.28
C ASN A 45 -9.97 -7.54 6.39
N ARG A 46 -9.44 -8.43 7.23
CA ARG A 46 -8.60 -8.08 8.39
C ARG A 46 -7.19 -7.67 7.97
N ILE A 47 -6.53 -8.42 7.09
CA ILE A 47 -5.14 -8.15 6.71
C ILE A 47 -4.98 -6.85 5.89
N SER A 48 -6.04 -6.43 5.19
CA SER A 48 -6.12 -5.13 4.50
C SER A 48 -6.56 -3.97 5.41
N ASP A 49 -6.92 -4.23 6.68
CA ASP A 49 -7.17 -3.15 7.61
C ASP A 49 -5.85 -2.55 8.13
N PRO A 50 -5.63 -1.22 8.01
CA PRO A 50 -4.36 -0.61 8.34
C PRO A 50 -3.94 -0.76 9.82
N VAL A 51 -4.93 -0.78 10.71
CA VAL A 51 -4.76 -0.88 12.18
C VAL A 51 -4.64 -2.34 12.58
N TRP A 52 -5.46 -3.23 12.05
CA TRP A 52 -5.38 -4.66 12.34
C TRP A 52 -4.03 -5.26 11.91
N PHE A 53 -3.54 -4.92 10.72
CA PHE A 53 -2.22 -5.34 10.25
C PHE A 53 -1.09 -4.86 11.19
N GLN A 54 -1.24 -3.66 11.77
CA GLN A 54 -0.29 -3.12 12.75
C GLN A 54 -0.28 -3.96 14.04
N VAL A 55 -1.47 -4.30 14.55
CA VAL A 55 -1.63 -5.13 15.74
C VAL A 55 -1.06 -6.53 15.53
N LEU A 56 -1.31 -7.14 14.37
CA LEU A 56 -0.71 -8.43 14.02
C LEU A 56 0.81 -8.37 14.11
N GLY A 57 1.45 -7.35 13.51
CA GLY A 57 2.90 -7.20 13.58
C GLY A 57 3.42 -7.07 15.02
N CYS A 58 2.71 -6.33 15.88
CA CYS A 58 3.06 -6.18 17.29
C CYS A 58 2.90 -7.50 18.09
N ILE A 59 1.82 -8.25 17.86
CA ILE A 59 1.60 -9.60 18.45
C ILE A 59 2.71 -10.57 18.05
N LEU A 60 3.24 -10.44 16.83
CA LEU A 60 4.38 -11.23 16.35
C LEU A 60 5.73 -10.76 16.94
N GLY A 61 5.76 -9.73 17.78
CA GLY A 61 6.97 -9.29 18.49
C GLY A 61 7.73 -8.13 17.85
N PHE A 62 7.05 -7.25 17.10
CA PHE A 62 7.62 -5.99 16.63
C PHE A 62 7.20 -4.77 17.46
N ASP A 63 8.09 -3.78 17.55
CA ASP A 63 7.76 -2.45 18.06
C ASP A 63 6.75 -1.74 17.14
N TRP A 64 5.72 -1.13 17.72
CA TRP A 64 4.60 -0.47 17.02
C TRP A 64 5.02 0.61 16.01
N HIS A 65 6.14 1.29 16.24
CA HIS A 65 6.63 2.38 15.39
C HIS A 65 7.64 1.91 14.33
N SER A 66 7.97 0.61 14.28
CA SER A 66 9.01 0.11 13.38
C SER A 66 8.54 0.01 11.93
N SER A 67 9.17 0.76 11.03
CA SER A 67 9.07 0.53 9.57
C SER A 67 9.48 -0.89 9.14
N GLY A 68 10.25 -1.62 9.95
CA GLY A 68 10.57 -3.03 9.72
C GLY A 68 9.38 -3.97 9.84
N LEU A 69 8.38 -3.62 10.67
CA LEU A 69 7.20 -4.43 10.99
C LEU A 69 6.50 -4.93 9.74
N THR A 70 6.22 -4.04 8.78
CA THR A 70 5.49 -4.41 7.55
C THR A 70 6.25 -5.43 6.73
N THR A 71 7.55 -5.21 6.53
CA THR A 71 8.37 -6.10 5.70
C THR A 71 8.55 -7.48 6.32
N THR A 72 8.63 -7.56 7.65
CA THR A 72 8.85 -8.83 8.35
C THR A 72 7.55 -9.57 8.64
N THR A 73 6.46 -8.87 8.98
CA THR A 73 5.10 -9.44 9.10
C THR A 73 4.68 -10.06 7.77
N GLY A 74 4.86 -9.34 6.65
CA GLY A 74 4.59 -9.88 5.32
C GLY A 74 5.47 -11.10 4.97
N GLY A 75 6.74 -11.09 5.38
CA GLY A 75 7.63 -12.25 5.22
C GLY A 75 7.21 -13.46 6.06
N ALA A 76 6.80 -13.24 7.32
CA ALA A 76 6.35 -14.29 8.22
C ALA A 76 5.03 -14.92 7.73
N LEU A 77 4.07 -14.09 7.30
CA LEU A 77 2.82 -14.53 6.67
C LEU A 77 3.07 -15.34 5.41
N LYS A 78 3.97 -14.90 4.52
CA LYS A 78 4.30 -15.62 3.29
C LYS A 78 4.86 -17.02 3.53
N LEU A 79 5.70 -17.18 4.55
CA LEU A 79 6.25 -18.49 4.95
C LEU A 79 5.26 -19.33 5.77
N ALA A 80 4.33 -18.70 6.48
CA ALA A 80 3.30 -19.38 7.25
C ALA A 80 2.18 -19.97 6.38
N ILE A 81 1.74 -19.23 5.36
CA ILE A 81 0.52 -19.49 4.58
C ILE A 81 0.82 -20.31 3.32
N ASN A 82 1.84 -19.96 2.54
CA ASN A 82 2.08 -20.61 1.25
C ASN A 82 2.30 -22.14 1.32
N PRO A 83 2.87 -22.73 2.40
CA PRO A 83 2.95 -24.19 2.54
C PRO A 83 1.61 -24.91 2.72
N ILE A 84 0.55 -24.20 3.13
CA ILE A 84 -0.81 -24.72 3.42
C ILE A 84 -1.89 -24.13 2.51
N VAL A 85 -1.48 -23.56 1.38
CA VAL A 85 -2.37 -22.90 0.42
C VAL A 85 -3.45 -23.84 -0.16
N GLN A 86 -3.18 -25.14 -0.22
CA GLN A 86 -4.15 -26.14 -0.68
C GLN A 86 -5.31 -26.33 0.31
N ASP A 87 -5.04 -26.19 1.62
CA ASP A 87 -6.02 -26.40 2.68
C ASP A 87 -6.92 -25.17 2.85
N PHE A 88 -6.35 -23.96 2.71
CA PHE A 88 -7.03 -22.70 3.04
C PHE A 88 -7.34 -21.79 1.85
N GLY A 89 -6.80 -22.07 0.66
CA GLY A 89 -7.08 -21.30 -0.55
C GLY A 89 -6.61 -19.84 -0.55
N ILE A 90 -5.68 -19.46 0.33
CA ILE A 90 -5.04 -18.14 0.36
C ILE A 90 -3.57 -18.26 -0.06
N GLN A 91 -3.14 -17.41 -1.00
CA GLN A 91 -1.75 -17.30 -1.45
C GLN A 91 -1.16 -15.93 -1.11
N VAL A 92 0.12 -15.88 -0.71
CA VAL A 92 0.87 -14.65 -0.45
C VAL A 92 2.03 -14.49 -1.45
N CYS A 93 2.00 -13.42 -2.22
CA CYS A 93 3.00 -13.05 -3.23
C CYS A 93 3.72 -11.73 -2.89
N GLY A 94 4.88 -11.54 -3.50
CA GLY A 94 5.71 -10.35 -3.36
C GLY A 94 6.65 -10.37 -2.15
N GLY A 95 6.96 -9.18 -1.63
CA GLY A 95 7.87 -8.95 -0.52
C GLY A 95 8.68 -7.66 -0.66
N LYS A 96 9.87 -7.62 -0.04
CA LYS A 96 10.80 -6.46 -0.07
C LYS A 96 11.71 -6.48 -1.32
N GLY A 97 11.99 -5.31 -1.89
CA GLY A 97 13.06 -5.09 -2.87
C GLY A 97 12.91 -5.88 -4.18
N ALA A 98 13.71 -6.92 -4.38
CA ALA A 98 13.60 -7.75 -5.59
C ALA A 98 12.30 -8.57 -5.62
N ALA A 99 11.73 -8.93 -4.47
CA ALA A 99 10.51 -9.72 -4.39
C ALA A 99 9.26 -8.94 -4.83
N SER A 100 9.15 -7.63 -4.49
CA SER A 100 8.02 -6.80 -4.95
C SER A 100 7.89 -6.76 -6.48
N ARG A 101 9.03 -6.72 -7.18
CA ARG A 101 9.07 -6.74 -8.66
C ARG A 101 8.74 -8.09 -9.27
N LYS A 102 8.85 -9.19 -8.51
CA LYS A 102 8.50 -10.55 -8.95
C LYS A 102 7.03 -10.91 -8.71
N THR A 103 6.27 -10.09 -7.98
CA THR A 103 4.86 -10.38 -7.62
C THR A 103 3.98 -10.84 -8.79
N PRO A 104 3.98 -10.20 -9.98
CA PRO A 104 3.16 -10.67 -11.10
C PRO A 104 3.47 -12.10 -11.54
N MET A 105 4.76 -12.46 -11.57
CA MET A 105 5.23 -13.81 -11.91
C MET A 105 4.91 -14.81 -10.79
N GLU A 106 4.92 -14.39 -9.51
CA GLU A 106 4.49 -15.25 -8.41
C GLU A 106 2.96 -15.49 -8.40
N ILE A 107 2.16 -14.51 -8.83
CA ILE A 107 0.71 -14.64 -9.03
C ILE A 107 0.44 -15.64 -10.16
N GLU A 108 1.05 -15.45 -11.32
CA GLU A 108 0.95 -16.31 -12.51
C GLU A 108 1.26 -17.78 -12.16
N ASN A 109 2.48 -18.05 -11.66
CA ASN A 109 2.95 -19.38 -11.27
C ASN A 109 2.07 -20.09 -10.22
N HIS A 110 1.27 -19.36 -9.45
CA HIS A 110 0.39 -19.94 -8.45
C HIS A 110 -1.04 -20.13 -8.99
N ALA A 111 -1.58 -19.13 -9.67
CA ALA A 111 -2.93 -19.18 -10.25
C ALA A 111 -3.07 -20.35 -11.23
N ASP A 112 -2.03 -20.62 -12.03
CA ASP A 112 -1.96 -21.79 -12.93
C ASP A 112 -2.08 -23.13 -12.18
N ARG A 113 -1.56 -23.22 -10.95
CA ARG A 113 -1.61 -24.45 -10.13
C ARG A 113 -2.96 -24.70 -9.48
N ILE A 114 -3.76 -23.65 -9.30
CA ILE A 114 -5.09 -23.72 -8.65
C ILE A 114 -6.24 -23.44 -9.63
N GLY A 115 -5.95 -23.35 -10.93
CA GLY A 115 -6.95 -23.25 -12.00
C GLY A 115 -7.64 -21.89 -12.11
N ILE A 116 -6.97 -20.79 -11.73
CA ILE A 116 -7.54 -19.44 -11.73
C ILE A 116 -6.88 -18.58 -12.80
N ASN A 117 -7.64 -17.70 -13.44
CA ASN A 117 -7.11 -16.70 -14.36
C ASN A 117 -6.24 -15.66 -13.61
N PRO A 118 -4.91 -15.59 -13.85
CA PRO A 118 -4.04 -14.63 -13.15
C PRO A 118 -4.23 -13.18 -13.63
N GLY A 119 -4.84 -12.95 -14.81
CA GLY A 119 -4.93 -11.63 -15.45
C GLY A 119 -5.48 -10.52 -14.55
N PRO A 120 -6.68 -10.68 -13.94
CA PRO A 120 -7.25 -9.68 -13.03
C PRO A 120 -6.40 -9.43 -11.78
N LEU A 121 -5.76 -10.46 -11.23
CA LEU A 121 -4.90 -10.35 -10.04
C LEU A 121 -3.58 -9.63 -10.36
N ILE A 122 -2.97 -9.94 -11.50
CA ILE A 122 -1.80 -9.23 -12.04
C ILE A 122 -2.15 -7.76 -12.34
N HIS A 123 -3.34 -7.49 -12.89
CA HIS A 123 -3.84 -6.14 -13.13
C HIS A 123 -3.95 -5.35 -11.81
N ALA A 124 -4.58 -5.93 -10.78
CA ALA A 124 -4.70 -5.33 -9.46
C ALA A 124 -3.35 -5.08 -8.78
N SER A 125 -2.42 -6.04 -8.83
CA SER A 125 -1.05 -5.90 -8.31
C SER A 125 -0.28 -4.76 -9.00
N ARG A 126 -0.40 -4.64 -10.32
CA ARG A 126 0.30 -3.60 -11.09
C ARG A 126 -0.33 -2.22 -10.91
N LEU A 127 -1.66 -2.11 -10.87
CA LEU A 127 -2.35 -0.82 -10.68
C LEU A 127 -2.18 -0.28 -9.26
N SER A 128 -2.33 -1.10 -8.22
CA SER A 128 -2.06 -0.65 -6.84
C SER A 128 -0.63 -0.11 -6.70
N ALA A 129 0.38 -0.83 -7.21
CA ALA A 129 1.76 -0.35 -7.22
C ALA A 129 1.99 0.92 -8.06
N LYS A 130 1.27 1.06 -9.18
CA LYS A 130 1.36 2.26 -10.02
C LYS A 130 0.68 3.47 -9.40
N VAL A 131 -0.45 3.30 -8.73
CA VAL A 131 -1.13 4.40 -8.03
C VAL A 131 -0.22 4.92 -6.91
N ASP A 132 0.24 4.06 -6.01
CA ASP A 132 1.01 4.45 -4.82
C ASP A 132 2.39 5.02 -5.15
N ASN A 133 3.01 4.62 -6.28
CA ASN A 133 4.34 5.10 -6.68
C ASN A 133 4.32 6.17 -7.80
N THR A 134 3.16 6.48 -8.39
CA THR A 134 3.11 7.32 -9.61
C THR A 134 2.00 8.36 -9.58
N ALA A 135 0.77 7.95 -9.26
CA ALA A 135 -0.42 8.81 -9.32
C ALA A 135 -0.60 9.60 -8.02
N LEU A 136 -0.30 8.98 -6.88
CA LEU A 136 -0.10 9.65 -5.61
C LEU A 136 1.38 10.05 -5.50
N GLN A 137 1.65 11.35 -5.39
CA GLN A 137 3.02 11.87 -5.35
C GLN A 137 3.30 12.55 -4.00
N ASP A 138 3.38 11.72 -2.97
CA ASP A 138 3.61 12.10 -1.57
C ASP A 138 5.08 12.08 -1.14
N GLY A 139 6.00 11.76 -2.06
CA GLY A 139 7.44 11.69 -1.81
C GLY A 139 7.95 10.32 -1.32
N TYR A 140 7.08 9.32 -1.17
CA TYR A 140 7.48 7.99 -0.70
C TYR A 140 7.64 7.01 -1.87
N GLN A 141 8.86 6.50 -2.08
CA GLN A 141 9.14 5.50 -3.12
C GLN A 141 8.88 4.08 -2.59
N LEU A 142 8.08 3.29 -3.31
CA LEU A 142 7.77 1.90 -2.93
C LEU A 142 9.02 1.01 -2.92
N TYR A 143 9.18 0.26 -1.83
CA TYR A 143 10.23 -0.75 -1.65
C TYR A 143 9.69 -2.10 -1.14
N HIS A 144 8.41 -2.17 -0.81
CA HIS A 144 7.71 -3.38 -0.40
C HIS A 144 6.32 -3.43 -1.05
N HIS A 145 5.95 -4.59 -1.58
CA HIS A 145 4.63 -4.88 -2.13
C HIS A 145 4.29 -6.31 -1.72
N LEU A 146 3.25 -6.48 -0.92
CA LEU A 146 2.70 -7.78 -0.52
C LEU A 146 1.31 -7.89 -1.13
N PHE A 147 1.10 -8.91 -1.97
CA PHE A 147 -0.18 -9.18 -2.62
C PHE A 147 -0.73 -10.50 -2.11
N ILE A 148 -1.92 -10.49 -1.53
CA ILE A 148 -2.56 -11.66 -0.92
C ILE A 148 -3.87 -11.90 -1.66
N PHE A 149 -4.15 -13.12 -2.08
CA PHE A 149 -5.41 -13.44 -2.79
C PHE A 149 -6.03 -14.76 -2.36
N SER A 150 -7.35 -14.84 -2.46
CA SER A 150 -8.15 -16.04 -2.28
C SER A 150 -8.42 -16.75 -3.61
N LYS A 151 -8.71 -18.05 -3.53
CA LYS A 151 -9.16 -18.83 -4.69
C LYS A 151 -10.46 -18.30 -5.32
N ASP A 152 -11.24 -17.55 -4.55
CA ASP A 152 -12.52 -16.97 -4.97
C ASP A 152 -12.33 -15.58 -5.63
N GLY A 153 -11.09 -15.17 -5.88
CA GLY A 153 -10.73 -13.92 -6.56
C GLY A 153 -10.66 -12.68 -5.67
N GLY A 154 -10.96 -12.81 -4.38
CA GLY A 154 -10.73 -11.77 -3.39
C GLY A 154 -9.23 -11.49 -3.22
N TRP A 155 -8.86 -10.24 -2.91
CA TRP A 155 -7.46 -9.87 -2.71
C TRP A 155 -7.28 -8.69 -1.76
N ALA A 156 -6.06 -8.59 -1.23
CA ALA A 156 -5.57 -7.51 -0.39
C ALA A 156 -4.14 -7.13 -0.83
N VAL A 157 -3.79 -5.85 -0.76
CA VAL A 157 -2.41 -5.39 -1.00
C VAL A 157 -1.95 -4.54 0.17
N ILE A 158 -0.77 -4.86 0.71
CA ILE A 158 -0.05 -4.02 1.67
C ILE A 158 1.25 -3.57 1.02
N GLN A 159 1.37 -2.26 0.80
CA GLN A 159 2.55 -1.65 0.18
C GLN A 159 3.25 -0.73 1.18
N GLN A 160 4.58 -0.60 1.08
CA GLN A 160 5.31 0.38 1.87
C GLN A 160 6.30 1.16 1.01
N GLY A 161 6.17 2.48 1.08
CA GLY A 161 7.10 3.46 0.54
C GLY A 161 8.04 4.00 1.61
N MET A 162 9.20 4.49 1.19
CA MET A 162 10.14 5.25 2.02
C MET A 162 10.40 6.62 1.40
N ASN A 163 10.50 7.65 2.23
CA ASN A 163 11.01 8.95 1.84
C ASN A 163 12.43 9.09 2.43
N ALA A 164 13.39 9.37 1.55
CA ALA A 164 14.81 9.42 1.90
C ALA A 164 15.24 10.75 2.55
N GLU A 165 14.46 11.81 2.37
CA GLU A 165 14.74 13.16 2.86
C GLU A 165 14.23 13.36 4.29
N ASN A 166 13.02 12.86 4.59
CA ASN A 166 12.42 12.96 5.92
C ASN A 166 12.66 11.72 6.80
N HIS A 167 13.26 10.66 6.24
CA HIS A 167 13.54 9.37 6.89
C HIS A 167 12.32 8.62 7.46
N TYR A 168 11.14 8.81 6.86
CA TYR A 168 9.91 8.10 7.22
C TYR A 168 9.48 7.07 6.17
N ALA A 169 8.69 6.11 6.62
CA ALA A 169 7.93 5.19 5.78
C ALA A 169 6.44 5.58 5.73
N ARG A 170 5.77 5.14 4.67
CA ARG A 170 4.32 5.28 4.49
C ARG A 170 3.75 3.96 4.00
N ARG A 171 2.67 3.49 4.61
CA ARG A 171 2.05 2.18 4.34
C ARG A 171 0.67 2.37 3.73
N TYR A 172 0.42 1.69 2.62
CA TYR A 172 -0.80 1.80 1.82
C TYR A 172 -1.52 0.46 1.83
N HIS A 173 -2.84 0.49 2.04
CA HIS A 173 -3.67 -0.72 2.11
C HIS A 173 -4.79 -0.68 1.08
N TRP A 174 -4.97 -1.81 0.44
CA TRP A 174 -5.94 -2.03 -0.62
C TRP A 174 -6.73 -3.32 -0.38
N GLN A 175 -7.95 -3.38 -0.92
CA GLN A 175 -8.80 -4.56 -0.90
C GLN A 175 -9.56 -4.69 -2.22
N SER A 176 -9.93 -5.91 -2.62
CA SER A 176 -10.75 -6.22 -3.81
C SER A 176 -12.10 -5.50 -3.91
N LYS A 177 -12.63 -4.95 -2.81
CA LYS A 177 -13.94 -4.28 -2.74
C LYS A 177 -13.94 -2.82 -3.24
N ILE A 178 -12.91 -2.41 -3.98
CA ILE A 178 -12.81 -1.09 -4.61
C ILE A 178 -13.72 -0.95 -5.82
N LYS A 179 -14.22 0.26 -6.09
CA LYS A 179 -15.03 0.56 -7.28
C LYS A 179 -14.20 0.90 -8.52
N ARG A 180 -13.04 1.54 -8.34
CA ARG A 180 -12.10 2.00 -9.37
C ARG A 180 -10.69 2.03 -8.79
N PHE A 181 -9.63 1.76 -9.56
CA PHE A 181 -8.26 1.86 -9.03
C PHE A 181 -7.79 3.31 -8.90
N THR A 182 -8.43 4.25 -9.61
CA THR A 182 -7.91 5.61 -9.80
C THR A 182 -8.77 6.70 -9.18
N SER A 183 -9.66 6.36 -8.24
CA SER A 183 -10.52 7.31 -7.53
C SER A 183 -10.75 6.85 -6.09
N ASN A 184 -10.11 7.53 -5.13
CA ASN A 184 -10.08 7.21 -3.69
C ASN A 184 -10.05 5.69 -3.38
N PRO A 185 -9.05 4.95 -3.90
CA PRO A 185 -9.08 3.49 -3.93
C PRO A 185 -8.57 2.82 -2.65
N HIS A 186 -7.89 3.57 -1.78
CA HIS A 186 -7.25 3.00 -0.58
C HIS A 186 -8.29 2.65 0.48
N LYS A 187 -8.13 1.47 1.07
CA LYS A 187 -8.80 1.14 2.34
C LYS A 187 -8.23 1.96 3.50
N GLY A 188 -6.95 2.32 3.40
CA GLY A 188 -6.35 3.36 4.22
C GLY A 188 -4.87 3.55 3.93
N ILE A 189 -4.36 4.72 4.31
CA ILE A 189 -2.95 5.07 4.19
C ILE A 189 -2.47 5.54 5.56
N ILE A 190 -1.33 5.00 5.98
CA ILE A 190 -0.71 5.27 7.26
C ILE A 190 0.66 5.89 7.07
N GLY A 191 0.90 7.00 7.78
CA GLY A 191 2.21 7.63 7.81
C GLY A 191 2.11 9.06 8.29
N ARG A 192 3.22 9.78 8.15
CA ARG A 192 3.26 11.22 8.35
C ARG A 192 2.36 11.91 7.32
N LYS A 193 1.57 12.90 7.75
CA LYS A 193 0.81 13.77 6.86
C LYS A 193 1.73 14.85 6.27
N GLU A 194 1.82 14.89 4.96
CA GLU A 194 2.62 15.87 4.21
C GLU A 194 1.75 17.03 3.72
N LYS A 195 2.42 18.09 3.24
CA LYS A 195 1.78 19.22 2.55
C LYS A 195 1.95 19.05 1.05
N ASN A 196 1.03 19.64 0.28
CA ASN A 196 1.15 19.80 -1.18
C ASN A 196 1.32 18.49 -1.97
N VAL A 197 0.70 17.40 -1.50
CA VAL A 197 0.77 16.09 -2.14
C VAL A 197 -0.05 16.10 -3.42
N LEU A 198 0.60 16.06 -4.59
CA LEU A 198 -0.10 15.93 -5.87
C LEU A 198 -0.79 14.55 -5.92
N ASN A 199 -2.11 14.56 -5.78
CA ASN A 199 -2.94 13.37 -5.65
C ASN A 199 -3.85 13.22 -6.87
N LEU A 200 -3.37 12.51 -7.89
CA LEU A 200 -4.11 12.26 -9.13
C LEU A 200 -5.18 11.16 -9.01
N VAL A 201 -5.34 10.56 -7.83
CA VAL A 201 -6.43 9.61 -7.52
C VAL A 201 -7.46 10.17 -6.54
N ASP A 202 -7.39 11.46 -6.22
CA ASP A 202 -8.47 12.16 -5.53
C ASP A 202 -9.74 12.14 -6.40
N GLU A 203 -10.92 11.93 -5.82
CA GLU A 203 -12.19 11.89 -6.54
C GLU A 203 -12.44 13.18 -7.34
N MET A 204 -12.07 14.34 -6.79
CA MET A 204 -12.21 15.64 -7.47
C MET A 204 -11.39 15.76 -8.77
N THR A 205 -10.37 14.91 -8.97
CA THR A 205 -9.49 14.96 -10.16
C THR A 205 -9.95 14.06 -11.31
N GLU A 206 -11.22 13.63 -11.34
CA GLU A 206 -11.74 12.75 -12.41
C GLU A 206 -11.62 13.36 -13.81
N LYS A 207 -12.03 14.63 -13.99
CA LYS A 207 -11.86 15.35 -15.25
C LYS A 207 -10.37 15.50 -15.60
N THR A 208 -9.56 15.91 -14.63
CA THR A 208 -8.09 16.06 -14.79
C THR A 208 -7.41 14.76 -15.24
N ARG A 209 -7.86 13.58 -14.78
CA ARG A 209 -7.35 12.29 -15.27
C ARG A 209 -7.64 12.08 -16.75
N ALA A 210 -8.82 12.47 -17.24
CA ALA A 210 -9.17 12.40 -18.66
C ALA A 210 -8.34 13.41 -19.49
N ASP A 211 -8.22 14.65 -19.01
CA ASP A 211 -7.42 15.70 -19.64
C ASP A 211 -5.92 15.29 -19.73
N ILE A 212 -5.38 14.64 -18.69
CA ILE A 212 -4.04 14.04 -18.70
C ILE A 212 -3.90 12.98 -19.79
N VAL A 213 -4.89 12.09 -19.94
CA VAL A 213 -4.87 11.06 -21.01
C VAL A 213 -4.87 11.75 -22.39
N GLN A 214 -5.71 12.76 -22.60
CA GLN A 214 -5.74 13.53 -23.86
C GLN A 214 -4.38 14.19 -24.16
N VAL A 215 -3.84 14.96 -23.21
CA VAL A 215 -2.54 15.65 -23.37
C VAL A 215 -1.41 14.65 -23.56
N SER A 216 -1.45 13.48 -22.92
CA SER A 216 -0.40 12.46 -23.06
C SER A 216 -0.32 11.82 -24.45
N LYS A 217 -1.37 11.93 -25.27
CA LYS A 217 -1.45 11.41 -26.66
C LYS A 217 -1.00 12.42 -27.72
N GLU A 218 -0.79 13.69 -27.35
CA GLU A 218 -0.32 14.73 -28.27
C GLU A 218 1.08 14.45 -28.82
N SER A 219 1.44 15.13 -29.92
CA SER A 219 2.76 14.93 -30.52
C SER A 219 3.86 15.36 -29.54
N PRO A 220 4.96 14.59 -29.38
CA PRO A 220 6.01 14.92 -28.40
C PRO A 220 6.61 16.31 -28.63
N ASP A 221 6.75 16.72 -29.88
CA ASP A 221 7.28 18.03 -30.26
C ASP A 221 6.36 19.20 -29.89
N LYS A 222 5.03 19.04 -29.95
CA LYS A 222 4.10 20.03 -29.40
C LYS A 222 4.26 20.14 -27.88
N LEU A 223 4.23 19.01 -27.17
CA LEU A 223 4.34 19.00 -25.70
C LEU A 223 5.64 19.63 -25.22
N ILE A 224 6.76 19.36 -25.89
CA ILE A 224 8.06 19.95 -25.55
C ILE A 224 8.06 21.48 -25.72
N ARG A 225 7.37 22.02 -26.75
CA ARG A 225 7.22 23.48 -26.93
C ARG A 225 6.44 24.15 -25.80
N HIS A 226 5.59 23.43 -25.07
CA HIS A 226 4.86 23.98 -23.92
C HIS A 226 5.68 23.98 -22.61
N ILE A 227 6.76 23.20 -22.51
CA ILE A 227 7.59 23.10 -21.29
C ILE A 227 8.15 24.46 -20.81
N PRO A 228 8.68 25.36 -21.67
CA PRO A 228 9.22 26.65 -21.22
C PRO A 228 8.20 27.60 -20.56
N TYR A 229 6.90 27.33 -20.74
CA TYR A 229 5.78 28.08 -20.17
C TYR A 229 5.29 27.49 -18.83
N LEU A 230 5.77 26.31 -18.42
CA LEU A 230 5.58 25.75 -17.09
C LEU A 230 6.50 26.44 -16.07
N ARG A 231 6.32 27.76 -15.91
CA ARG A 231 6.99 28.56 -14.88
C ARG A 231 6.03 28.79 -13.73
N PHE A 232 6.38 28.25 -12.58
CA PHE A 232 5.62 28.46 -11.36
C PHE A 232 6.42 29.39 -10.43
N PRO A 233 5.75 30.20 -9.58
CA PRO A 233 6.42 30.84 -8.46
C PRO A 233 7.14 29.81 -7.59
N SER A 234 8.24 30.20 -6.94
CA SER A 234 8.99 29.33 -6.00
C SER A 234 8.13 28.81 -4.84
N GLU A 235 7.06 29.53 -4.49
CA GLU A 235 6.07 29.18 -3.47
C GLU A 235 4.98 28.23 -3.97
N HIS A 236 4.95 27.89 -5.26
CA HIS A 236 3.90 27.05 -5.83
C HIS A 236 3.96 25.63 -5.22
N PRO A 237 2.82 25.03 -4.84
CA PRO A 237 2.78 23.76 -4.10
C PRO A 237 3.58 22.60 -4.71
N ILE A 238 3.68 22.54 -6.04
CA ILE A 238 4.35 21.43 -6.76
C ILE A 238 5.87 21.67 -6.93
N GLY A 239 6.35 22.87 -6.56
CA GLY A 239 7.75 23.29 -6.54
C GLY A 239 8.40 23.42 -7.93
N ASP A 240 9.67 23.82 -7.94
CA ASP A 240 10.52 23.71 -9.12
C ASP A 240 10.88 22.24 -9.40
N PHE A 241 10.64 21.79 -10.63
CA PHE A 241 10.92 20.41 -11.04
C PHE A 241 11.48 20.37 -12.46
N THR A 242 12.63 19.73 -12.64
CA THR A 242 13.27 19.63 -13.95
C THR A 242 12.60 18.58 -14.82
N ILE A 243 11.94 18.99 -15.91
CA ILE A 243 11.43 18.06 -16.92
C ILE A 243 12.57 17.61 -17.84
N ASN A 244 12.93 16.32 -17.76
CA ASN A 244 13.82 15.71 -18.74
C ASN A 244 13.07 15.51 -20.06
N GLN A 245 13.24 16.43 -21.01
CA GLN A 245 12.53 16.46 -22.29
C GLN A 245 12.76 15.17 -23.10
N ASN A 246 14.00 14.64 -23.11
CA ASN A 246 14.35 13.40 -23.81
C ASN A 246 13.61 12.17 -23.24
N PHE A 247 13.45 12.10 -21.91
CA PHE A 247 12.69 11.04 -21.26
C PHE A 247 11.18 11.20 -21.52
N LEU A 248 10.65 12.43 -21.41
CA LEU A 248 9.25 12.71 -21.73
C LEU A 248 8.94 12.31 -23.19
N ARG A 249 9.79 12.68 -24.15
CA ARG A 249 9.64 12.32 -25.58
C ARG A 249 9.50 10.81 -25.77
N LYS A 250 10.40 10.02 -25.15
CA LYS A 250 10.39 8.55 -25.21
C LYS A 250 9.13 7.94 -24.56
N VAL A 251 8.60 8.56 -23.51
CA VAL A 251 7.37 8.12 -22.84
C VAL A 251 6.14 8.48 -23.68
N THR A 252 6.04 9.69 -24.22
CA THR A 252 4.93 10.12 -25.11
C THR A 252 4.85 9.24 -26.36
N ILE A 253 5.98 8.87 -26.98
CA ILE A 253 5.98 7.95 -28.13
C ILE A 253 5.29 6.62 -27.76
N ARG A 254 5.70 5.99 -26.65
CA ARG A 254 5.08 4.74 -26.16
C ARG A 254 3.61 4.88 -25.82
N ILE A 255 3.21 6.01 -25.21
CA ILE A 255 1.81 6.29 -24.90
C ILE A 255 0.97 6.34 -26.18
N ARG A 256 1.50 6.95 -27.26
CA ARG A 256 0.82 6.99 -28.56
C ARG A 256 0.77 5.61 -29.22
N GLU A 257 1.86 4.83 -29.15
CA GLU A 257 1.92 3.44 -29.62
C GLU A 257 0.90 2.54 -28.89
N SER A 258 0.75 2.69 -27.57
CA SER A 258 -0.20 1.90 -26.76
C SER A 258 -1.62 2.47 -26.70
N ASN A 259 -1.84 3.68 -27.23
CA ASN A 259 -3.10 4.43 -27.25
C ASN A 259 -4.04 4.18 -26.05
N PRO A 260 -3.65 4.53 -24.81
CA PRO A 260 -4.40 4.12 -23.62
C PRO A 260 -5.83 4.67 -23.61
N GLU A 261 -6.82 3.81 -23.42
CA GLU A 261 -8.24 4.18 -23.41
C GLU A 261 -8.60 5.09 -22.23
N GLY A 262 -8.02 4.83 -21.05
CA GLY A 262 -8.19 5.63 -19.85
C GLY A 262 -6.94 5.73 -18.98
N PHE A 263 -7.12 6.34 -17.81
CA PHE A 263 -6.02 6.65 -16.88
C PHE A 263 -5.35 5.38 -16.31
N GLU A 264 -6.10 4.27 -16.15
CA GLU A 264 -5.55 2.98 -15.73
C GLU A 264 -4.58 2.41 -16.78
N ASN A 265 -4.98 2.37 -18.06
CA ASN A 265 -4.09 1.96 -19.16
C ASN A 265 -2.87 2.88 -19.30
N LEU A 266 -3.08 4.19 -19.12
CA LEU A 266 -1.98 5.16 -19.11
C LEU A 266 -0.97 4.83 -18.00
N LEU A 267 -1.43 4.64 -16.76
CA LEU A 267 -0.58 4.24 -15.63
C LEU A 267 0.21 2.96 -15.90
N LEU A 268 -0.36 1.98 -16.61
CA LEU A 268 0.31 0.74 -16.97
C LEU A 268 1.38 0.88 -18.07
N THR A 269 1.46 2.03 -18.75
CA THR A 269 2.42 2.27 -19.84
C THR A 269 3.88 2.09 -19.38
N ARG A 270 4.68 1.36 -20.17
CA ARG A 270 6.05 0.98 -19.81
C ARG A 270 6.99 2.20 -19.80
N GLY A 271 7.49 2.53 -18.63
CA GLY A 271 8.38 3.67 -18.40
C GLY A 271 7.68 4.96 -18.00
N LEU A 272 6.34 4.99 -17.94
CA LEU A 272 5.65 6.09 -17.27
C LEU A 272 5.94 6.00 -15.76
N GLY A 273 6.62 7.03 -15.24
CA GLY A 273 6.94 7.21 -13.82
C GLY A 273 6.46 8.59 -13.31
N PRO A 274 6.57 8.87 -12.00
CA PRO A 274 5.93 10.02 -11.36
C PRO A 274 6.33 11.35 -11.99
N LYS A 275 7.60 11.54 -12.38
CA LYS A 275 8.08 12.78 -13.03
C LYS A 275 7.40 13.05 -14.38
N SER A 276 7.20 12.02 -15.20
CA SER A 276 6.49 12.17 -16.49
C SER A 276 4.99 12.37 -16.29
N LEU A 277 4.37 11.66 -15.34
CA LEU A 277 2.95 11.85 -15.05
C LEU A 277 2.67 13.25 -14.48
N ARG A 278 3.56 13.77 -13.64
CA ARG A 278 3.53 15.16 -13.14
C ARG A 278 3.61 16.15 -14.30
N ALA A 279 4.53 15.94 -15.26
CA ALA A 279 4.62 16.79 -16.44
C ALA A 279 3.30 16.79 -17.26
N PHE A 280 2.66 15.64 -17.48
CA PHE A 280 1.36 15.61 -18.15
C PHE A 280 0.24 16.29 -17.33
N ALA A 281 0.21 16.12 -16.01
CA ALA A 281 -0.75 16.80 -15.13
C ALA A 281 -0.62 18.33 -15.19
N LEU A 282 0.61 18.84 -15.20
CA LEU A 282 0.87 20.27 -15.28
C LEU A 282 0.65 20.83 -16.69
N LEU A 283 0.89 20.04 -17.74
CA LEU A 283 0.52 20.40 -19.11
C LEU A 283 -1.01 20.42 -19.31
N ALA A 284 -1.76 19.49 -18.69
CA ALA A 284 -3.22 19.54 -18.67
C ALA A 284 -3.74 20.79 -17.92
N HIS A 285 -3.17 21.09 -16.75
CA HIS A 285 -3.45 22.32 -16.03
C HIS A 285 -3.17 23.58 -16.87
N LEU A 286 -2.01 23.65 -17.55
CA LEU A 286 -1.62 24.81 -18.36
C LEU A 286 -2.45 24.96 -19.65
N ILE A 287 -2.76 23.86 -20.36
CA ILE A 287 -3.36 23.89 -21.70
C ILE A 287 -4.90 23.88 -21.63
N ILE A 288 -5.48 23.16 -20.65
CA ILE A 288 -6.92 22.90 -20.55
C ILE A 288 -7.54 23.60 -19.32
N GLY A 289 -6.72 23.99 -18.32
CA GLY A 289 -7.21 24.57 -17.07
C GLY A 289 -7.66 23.53 -16.04
N SER A 290 -7.25 22.27 -16.18
CA SER A 290 -7.63 21.17 -15.28
C SER A 290 -7.18 21.39 -13.84
N GLU A 291 -8.05 21.18 -12.85
CA GLU A 291 -7.71 21.35 -11.43
C GLU A 291 -6.78 20.24 -10.90
N LEU A 292 -5.91 20.58 -9.95
CA LEU A 292 -4.98 19.63 -9.33
C LEU A 292 -5.32 19.47 -7.85
N SER A 293 -5.55 18.24 -7.37
CA SER A 293 -5.61 17.97 -5.94
C SER A 293 -4.20 17.95 -5.35
N LEU A 294 -4.04 18.74 -4.29
CA LEU A 294 -2.83 18.84 -3.47
C LEU A 294 -3.04 18.21 -2.08
N ARG A 295 -4.13 17.44 -1.94
CA ARG A 295 -4.60 16.84 -0.69
C ARG A 295 -3.89 15.51 -0.43
N ASP A 296 -3.22 15.43 0.71
CA ASP A 296 -2.67 14.18 1.22
C ASP A 296 -3.80 13.22 1.70
N PRO A 297 -3.94 12.01 1.11
CA PRO A 297 -4.97 11.04 1.45
C PRO A 297 -4.68 10.18 2.71
N VAL A 298 -3.64 10.48 3.50
CA VAL A 298 -3.39 9.81 4.79
C VAL A 298 -4.65 9.78 5.66
N THR A 299 -5.11 8.56 5.98
CA THR A 299 -6.30 8.30 6.81
C THR A 299 -5.93 8.11 8.28
N PHE A 300 -4.73 7.60 8.56
CA PHE A 300 -4.22 7.38 9.90
C PHE A 300 -2.80 7.96 10.05
N SER A 301 -2.61 8.87 11.00
CA SER A 301 -1.32 9.07 11.65
C SER A 301 -1.32 8.24 12.94
N TYR A 302 -0.20 7.57 13.26
CA TYR A 302 -0.10 6.93 14.57
C TYR A 302 -0.01 8.02 15.65
N ALA A 303 -0.16 7.66 16.93
CA ALA A 303 -0.24 8.65 18.01
C ALA A 303 0.76 8.41 19.16
N HIS A 304 1.72 7.50 18.97
CA HIS A 304 2.64 7.06 20.02
C HIS A 304 4.06 7.23 19.52
N GLY A 305 4.72 8.25 20.06
CA GLY A 305 6.15 8.48 19.85
C GLY A 305 7.00 7.27 20.22
N GLY A 306 8.27 7.28 19.82
CA GLY A 306 9.16 6.15 20.04
C GLY A 306 9.33 5.81 21.51
N LYS A 307 9.59 4.52 21.80
CA LYS A 307 9.98 4.07 23.15
C LYS A 307 11.24 4.81 23.65
N ASP A 308 12.09 5.20 22.70
CA ASP A 308 13.37 5.90 22.89
C ASP A 308 13.21 7.44 22.87
N GLY A 309 11.99 7.97 22.96
CA GLY A 309 11.72 9.41 23.11
C GLY A 309 11.81 10.26 21.84
N HIS A 310 12.17 9.69 20.69
CA HIS A 310 12.27 10.39 19.41
C HIS A 310 11.17 9.95 18.41
N PRO A 311 10.59 10.90 17.63
CA PRO A 311 10.78 12.36 17.70
C PRO A 311 10.15 13.01 18.95
N PHE A 312 9.32 12.29 19.69
CA PHE A 312 8.76 12.66 20.99
C PHE A 312 8.45 11.39 21.80
N PRO A 313 8.28 11.47 23.14
CA PRO A 313 7.90 10.32 23.96
C PRO A 313 6.48 9.80 23.66
N VAL A 314 6.22 8.53 24.00
CA VAL A 314 4.91 7.88 23.93
C VAL A 314 3.84 8.73 24.65
N ASN A 315 2.84 9.22 23.92
CA ASN A 315 1.66 9.83 24.53
C ASN A 315 0.76 8.74 25.12
N ARG A 316 1.00 8.42 26.40
CA ARG A 316 0.33 7.35 27.16
C ARG A 316 -1.21 7.44 27.05
N LYS A 317 -1.79 8.64 27.17
CA LYS A 317 -3.25 8.81 27.10
C LYS A 317 -3.85 8.35 25.77
N ILE A 318 -3.17 8.58 24.65
CA ILE A 318 -3.66 8.09 23.35
C ILE A 318 -3.29 6.59 23.18
N TYR A 319 -2.22 6.11 23.82
CA TYR A 319 -1.83 4.69 23.85
C TYR A 319 -2.95 3.86 24.51
N ASP A 320 -3.43 4.31 25.67
CA ASP A 320 -4.52 3.69 26.41
C ASP A 320 -5.84 3.73 25.63
N GLN A 321 -6.14 4.83 24.92
CA GLN A 321 -7.29 4.93 24.01
C GLN A 321 -7.20 3.97 22.82
N SER A 322 -5.99 3.77 22.28
CA SER A 322 -5.77 2.83 21.18
C SER A 322 -5.88 1.38 21.65
N ILE A 323 -5.40 1.07 22.86
CA ILE A 323 -5.65 -0.21 23.54
C ILE A 323 -7.15 -0.44 23.69
N GLN A 324 -7.91 0.50 24.26
CA GLN A 324 -9.36 0.35 24.46
C GLN A 324 -10.11 0.13 23.14
N PHE A 325 -9.75 0.84 22.07
CA PHE A 325 -10.34 0.62 20.75
C PHE A 325 -10.05 -0.79 20.21
N LEU A 326 -8.82 -1.27 20.37
CA LEU A 326 -8.40 -2.60 19.93
C LEU A 326 -9.04 -3.71 20.78
N GLU A 327 -9.13 -3.52 22.09
CA GLU A 327 -9.88 -4.38 23.00
C GLU A 327 -11.36 -4.43 22.60
N GLU A 328 -11.96 -3.31 22.21
CA GLU A 328 -13.34 -3.27 21.75
C GLU A 328 -13.53 -4.00 20.40
N VAL A 329 -12.59 -3.87 19.46
CA VAL A 329 -12.58 -4.63 18.20
C VAL A 329 -12.39 -6.13 18.45
N VAL A 330 -11.49 -6.53 19.36
CA VAL A 330 -11.30 -7.93 19.78
C VAL A 330 -12.55 -8.46 20.49
N ARG A 331 -13.22 -7.65 21.32
CA ARG A 331 -14.46 -7.99 22.02
C ARG A 331 -15.62 -8.18 21.04
N LYS A 332 -15.78 -7.27 20.07
CA LYS A 332 -16.81 -7.33 19.00
C LYS A 332 -16.59 -8.49 18.02
N SER A 333 -15.35 -8.96 17.84
CA SER A 333 -15.06 -10.08 16.93
C SER A 333 -15.34 -11.48 17.51
N ARG A 334 -15.64 -11.63 18.81
CA ARG A 334 -15.68 -12.96 19.49
C ARG A 334 -17.10 -13.58 19.64
N ILE A 335 -17.61 -14.18 18.57
CA ILE A 335 -18.18 -15.56 18.40
C ILE A 335 -19.07 -16.32 19.44
N ASP A 336 -19.50 -15.75 20.58
CA ASP A 336 -20.25 -16.48 21.66
C ASP A 336 -19.58 -17.75 22.27
N PHE A 337 -20.15 -18.44 23.27
CA PHE A 337 -19.39 -18.82 24.48
C PHE A 337 -18.78 -20.24 24.51
N VAL A 338 -19.48 -21.29 24.06
CA VAL A 338 -19.11 -22.68 24.39
C VAL A 338 -17.97 -23.26 23.54
N GLU A 339 -17.88 -22.94 22.24
CA GLU A 339 -16.83 -23.49 21.37
C GLU A 339 -15.45 -22.86 21.63
N LYS A 340 -15.42 -21.62 22.12
CA LYS A 340 -14.20 -20.89 22.50
C LYS A 340 -13.34 -21.64 23.51
N ASP A 341 -13.95 -22.31 24.48
CA ASP A 341 -13.21 -22.97 25.56
C ASP A 341 -12.46 -24.23 25.06
N LYS A 342 -13.00 -24.93 24.06
CA LYS A 342 -12.29 -26.04 23.39
C LYS A 342 -11.05 -25.57 22.63
N ILE A 343 -11.13 -24.40 22.00
CA ILE A 343 -10.04 -23.78 21.24
C ILE A 343 -8.93 -23.30 22.18
N TYR A 344 -9.32 -22.63 23.27
CA TYR A 344 -8.42 -22.16 24.34
C TYR A 344 -7.59 -23.31 24.94
N ASN A 345 -8.23 -24.45 25.22
CA ASN A 345 -7.57 -25.63 25.76
C ASN A 345 -6.66 -26.38 24.74
N ARG A 346 -6.90 -26.27 23.43
CA ARG A 346 -5.93 -26.72 22.41
C ARG A 346 -4.73 -25.78 22.31
N PHE A 347 -4.93 -24.47 22.33
CA PHE A 347 -3.84 -23.49 22.26
C PHE A 347 -2.87 -23.61 23.46
N ARG A 348 -3.36 -23.90 24.68
CA ARG A 348 -2.52 -24.21 25.85
C ARG A 348 -1.54 -25.37 25.64
N LYS A 349 -1.86 -26.36 24.81
CA LYS A 349 -0.98 -27.52 24.53
C LYS A 349 0.11 -27.21 23.50
N LEU A 350 -0.04 -26.19 22.67
CA LEU A 350 0.91 -25.83 21.60
C LEU A 350 2.00 -24.83 22.04
N VAL A 351 1.91 -24.31 23.27
CA VAL A 351 2.81 -23.28 23.83
C VAL A 351 3.69 -23.82 24.97
N LEU A 352 3.45 -25.05 25.44
CA LEU A 352 4.19 -25.69 26.55
C LEU A 352 5.11 -26.84 26.11
N THR A 353 5.42 -26.90 24.80
CA THR A 353 6.47 -27.72 24.16
C THR A 353 7.07 -26.95 22.98
#